data_AF-A0A1L3J0S2-F1
#
_entry.id   AF-A0A1L3J0S2-F1
#
_cell.length_a   1.000
_cell.length_b   1.000
_cell.length_c   1.000
_cell.angle_alpha   90.00
_cell.angle_beta   90.00
_cell.angle_gamma   90.00
#
_symmetry.space_group_name_H-M   'P 1'
#
loop_
_entity.id
_entity.type
_entity.pdbx_description
1 polymer ?
#
loop_
_entity_poly.entity_id
_entity_poly.type
_entity_poly.pdbx_seq_one_letter_code
_entity_poly.pdbx_strand_id
1 'polypeptide(L)'
;HFIKAIFLLSCLLILGGTQVNAGFDLIKALDCGQIAVQGGAYVAVRVVPLIKDLQKCVGFTTDLSANLDIKGFFEVVNQFLKEVSSNPKCLNATLDVVKDYIQPYVKQFSDAKCLPGV
;
A
#
# COMPACT_ATOMS: atom_id res chain seq x y z
N HIS A 1 -19.01 10.85 -16.47
CA HIS A 1 -18.74 9.42 -16.22
C HIS A 1 -18.35 8.69 -17.51
N PHE A 2 -19.15 8.80 -18.58
CA PHE A 2 -18.89 8.13 -19.88
C PHE A 2 -17.55 8.49 -20.55
N ILE A 3 -17.14 9.76 -20.53
CA ILE A 3 -15.88 10.20 -21.18
C ILE A 3 -14.65 9.53 -20.55
N LYS A 4 -14.61 9.33 -19.23
CA LYS A 4 -13.52 8.61 -18.55
C LYS A 4 -13.47 7.13 -18.94
N ALA A 5 -14.64 6.49 -19.04
CA ALA A 5 -14.73 5.09 -19.47
C ALA A 5 -14.28 4.93 -20.93
N ILE A 6 -14.69 5.85 -21.81
CA ILE A 6 -14.27 5.87 -23.22
C ILE A 6 -12.76 6.08 -23.34
N PHE A 7 -12.18 7.03 -22.59
CA PHE A 7 -10.73 7.26 -22.61
C PHE A 7 -9.93 6.04 -22.14
N LEU A 8 -10.37 5.39 -21.06
CA LEU A 8 -9.73 4.17 -20.55
C LEU A 8 -9.83 3.02 -21.57
N LEU A 9 -11.00 2.86 -22.21
CA LEU A 9 -11.22 1.87 -23.27
C LEU A 9 -10.38 2.15 -24.52
N SER A 10 -10.21 3.42 -24.90
CA SER A 10 -9.33 3.83 -26.01
C SER A 10 -7.86 3.53 -25.71
N CYS A 11 -7.40 3.80 -24.48
CA CYS A 11 -6.05 3.43 -24.06
C CYS A 11 -5.84 1.91 -24.07
N LEU A 12 -6.82 1.13 -23.59
CA LEU A 12 -6.82 -0.34 -23.62
C LEU A 12 -6.77 -0.90 -25.05
N LEU A 13 -7.49 -0.31 -26.00
CA LEU A 13 -7.49 -0.73 -27.40
C LEU A 13 -6.16 -0.44 -28.12
N ILE A 14 -5.51 0.69 -27.82
CA ILE A 14 -4.19 1.03 -28.37
C ILE A 14 -3.11 0.07 -27.83
N LEU A 15 -3.22 -0.32 -26.56
CA LEU A 15 -2.36 -1.35 -25.94
C LEU A 15 -2.75 -2.78 -26.39
N GLY A 16 -3.98 -2.96 -26.88
CA GLY A 16 -4.52 -4.15 -27.54
C GLY A 16 -3.78 -4.56 -28.82
N GLY A 17 -3.28 -3.59 -29.58
CA GLY A 17 -2.55 -3.83 -30.83
C GLY A 17 -1.08 -4.21 -30.65
N THR A 18 -0.47 -3.89 -29.50
CA THR A 18 0.97 -4.08 -29.25
C THR A 18 1.34 -5.38 -28.53
N GLN A 19 0.36 -6.01 -27.88
CA GLN A 19 0.49 -7.26 -27.11
C GLN A 19 0.85 -8.49 -27.98
N VAL A 20 0.42 -8.55 -29.24
CA VAL A 20 0.72 -9.68 -30.13
C VAL A 20 2.19 -9.77 -30.56
N ASN A 21 3.00 -8.73 -30.34
CA ASN A 21 4.38 -8.67 -30.83
C ASN A 21 5.46 -8.54 -29.73
N ALA A 22 5.08 -8.34 -28.46
CA ALA A 22 6.00 -7.94 -27.39
C ALA A 22 6.16 -8.94 -26.22
N GLY A 23 5.46 -10.08 -26.23
CA GLY A 23 5.52 -11.05 -25.13
C GLY A 23 4.98 -10.53 -23.78
N PHE A 24 4.27 -9.39 -23.80
CA PHE A 24 3.67 -8.75 -22.64
C PHE A 24 2.16 -9.04 -22.62
N ASP A 25 1.73 -9.88 -21.68
CA ASP A 25 0.31 -10.15 -21.43
C ASP A 25 -0.29 -8.99 -20.63
N LEU A 26 -0.85 -8.02 -21.36
CA LEU A 26 -1.50 -6.83 -20.80
C LEU A 26 -2.65 -7.21 -19.87
N ILE A 27 -3.43 -8.24 -20.20
CA ILE A 27 -4.58 -8.67 -19.40
C ILE A 27 -4.08 -9.18 -18.05
N LYS A 28 -3.05 -10.03 -18.07
CA LYS A 28 -2.38 -10.46 -16.85
C LYS A 28 -1.82 -9.30 -16.04
N ALA A 29 -1.19 -8.32 -16.69
CA ALA A 29 -0.67 -7.13 -15.99
C ALA A 29 -1.80 -6.30 -15.33
N LEU A 30 -2.95 -6.17 -15.98
CA LEU A 30 -4.13 -5.51 -15.44
C LEU A 30 -4.70 -6.27 -14.23
N ASP A 31 -4.83 -7.59 -14.32
CA ASP A 31 -5.31 -8.43 -13.22
C ASP A 31 -4.40 -8.33 -11.98
N CYS A 32 -3.09 -8.39 -12.20
CA CYS A 32 -2.09 -8.22 -11.15
C CYS A 32 -2.15 -6.82 -10.52
N GLY A 33 -2.32 -5.78 -11.34
CA GLY A 33 -2.52 -4.41 -10.89
C GLY A 33 -3.80 -4.26 -10.06
N GLN A 34 -4.89 -4.92 -10.46
CA GLN A 34 -6.15 -4.90 -9.74
C GLN A 34 -6.01 -5.55 -8.36
N ILE A 35 -5.35 -6.70 -8.24
CA ILE A 35 -5.08 -7.36 -6.95
C ILE A 35 -4.26 -6.43 -6.04
N ALA A 36 -3.19 -5.82 -6.57
CA ALA A 36 -2.33 -4.90 -5.82
C ALA A 36 -3.08 -3.65 -5.34
N VAL A 37 -3.92 -3.05 -6.19
CA VAL A 37 -4.74 -1.89 -5.84
C VAL A 37 -5.77 -2.25 -4.76
N GLN A 38 -6.42 -3.41 -4.87
CA GLN A 38 -7.38 -3.86 -3.86
C GLN A 38 -6.70 -4.09 -2.50
N GLY A 39 -5.54 -4.75 -2.49
CA GLY A 39 -4.75 -4.94 -1.27
C GLY A 39 -4.28 -3.62 -0.67
N GLY A 40 -3.76 -2.72 -1.50
CA GLY A 40 -3.33 -1.38 -1.09
C GLY A 40 -4.49 -0.56 -0.50
N ALA A 41 -5.66 -0.56 -1.15
CA ALA A 41 -6.84 0.14 -0.65
C ALA A 41 -7.34 -0.43 0.68
N TYR A 42 -7.31 -1.76 0.83
CA TYR A 42 -7.68 -2.43 2.08
C TYR A 42 -6.79 -2.02 3.26
N VAL A 43 -5.47 -1.92 3.04
CA VAL A 43 -4.52 -1.46 4.05
C VAL A 43 -4.65 0.05 4.30
N ALA A 44 -4.84 0.85 3.25
CA ALA A 44 -4.90 2.30 3.33
C ALA A 44 -5.98 2.79 4.30
N VAL A 45 -7.18 2.20 4.25
CA VAL A 45 -8.28 2.57 5.17
C VAL A 45 -8.04 2.13 6.63
N ARG A 46 -7.01 1.31 6.88
CA ARG A 46 -6.64 0.77 8.20
C ARG A 46 -5.33 1.35 8.75
N VAL A 47 -4.61 2.17 7.99
CA VAL A 47 -3.32 2.75 8.41
C VAL A 47 -3.48 3.69 9.61
N VAL A 48 -4.49 4.55 9.63
CA VAL A 48 -4.70 5.51 10.72
C VAL A 48 -4.92 4.83 12.09
N PRO A 49 -5.84 3.84 12.23
CA PRO A 49 -5.98 3.15 13.51
C PRO A 49 -4.73 2.36 13.90
N LEU A 50 -4.02 1.74 12.94
CA LEU A 50 -2.75 1.06 13.20
C LEU A 50 -1.70 2.00 13.79
N ILE A 51 -1.53 3.20 13.21
CA ILE A 51 -0.61 4.21 13.73
C ILE A 51 -1.00 4.61 15.15
N LYS A 52 -2.30 4.82 15.42
CA LYS A 52 -2.78 5.17 16.76
C LYS A 52 -2.50 4.08 17.79
N ASP A 53 -2.69 2.82 17.42
CA ASP A 53 -2.42 1.70 18.32
C ASP A 53 -0.92 1.52 18.55
N LEU A 54 -0.10 1.72 17.52
CA LEU A 54 1.35 1.75 17.65
C LEU A 54 1.81 2.90 18.56
N GLN A 55 1.29 4.12 18.38
CA GLN A 55 1.57 5.27 19.24
C GLN A 55 1.26 4.97 20.71
N LYS A 56 0.10 4.38 21.00
CA LYS A 56 -0.27 3.96 22.36
C LYS A 56 0.68 2.91 22.91
N CYS A 57 1.06 1.92 22.10
CA CYS A 57 1.95 0.84 22.52
C CYS A 57 3.33 1.36 22.92
N VAL A 58 3.89 2.29 22.14
CA VAL A 58 5.21 2.88 22.41
C VAL A 58 5.16 4.08 23.36
N GLY A 59 3.97 4.46 23.83
CA GLY A 59 3.77 5.61 24.73
C GLY A 59 4.10 6.97 24.09
N PHE A 60 4.06 7.08 22.76
CA PHE A 60 4.40 8.31 22.07
C PHE A 60 3.23 9.28 22.07
N THR A 61 3.46 10.47 22.64
CA THR A 61 2.51 11.58 22.66
C THR A 61 3.10 12.77 21.93
N THR A 62 2.33 13.38 21.04
CA THR A 62 2.73 14.60 20.33
C THR A 62 1.87 15.77 20.77
N ASP A 63 2.49 16.91 21.01
CA ASP A 63 1.77 18.16 21.18
C ASP A 63 1.28 18.66 19.81
N LEU A 64 0.00 18.41 19.53
CA LEU A 64 -0.66 18.83 18.28
C LEU A 64 -0.89 20.34 18.20
N SER A 65 -0.58 21.10 19.26
CA SER A 65 -0.66 22.56 19.26
C SER A 65 0.57 23.23 18.65
N ALA A 66 1.65 22.46 18.42
CA ALA A 66 2.82 22.94 17.70
C ALA A 66 2.47 23.17 16.21
N ASN A 67 2.95 24.29 15.65
CA ASN A 67 2.78 24.62 14.25
C ASN A 67 3.54 23.57 13.41
N LEU A 68 2.80 22.60 12.83
CA LEU A 68 3.36 21.54 12.00
C LEU A 68 3.67 22.07 10.61
N ASP A 69 4.66 22.96 10.51
CA ASP A 69 5.32 23.21 9.24
C ASP A 69 5.99 21.91 8.76
N ILE A 70 6.44 21.88 7.50
CA ILE A 70 7.01 20.67 6.88
C ILE A 70 8.16 20.12 7.75
N LYS A 71 8.99 21.00 8.31
CA LYS A 71 10.13 20.61 9.14
C LYS A 71 9.66 20.00 10.46
N GLY A 72 8.72 20.64 11.17
CA GLY A 72 8.14 20.14 12.41
C GLY A 72 7.45 18.80 12.23
N PHE A 73 6.77 18.58 11.09
CA PHE A 73 6.21 17.26 10.75
C PHE A 73 7.31 16.19 10.65
N PHE A 74 8.41 16.46 9.93
CA PHE A 74 9.52 15.50 9.84
C PHE A 74 10.18 15.23 11.19
N GLU A 75 10.31 16.25 12.04
CA GLU A 75 10.84 16.08 13.40
C GLU A 75 9.96 15.14 14.23
N VAL A 76 8.64 15.34 14.20
CA VAL A 76 7.67 14.46 14.88
C VAL A 76 7.73 13.03 14.34
N VAL A 77 7.79 12.86 13.02
CA VAL A 77 7.91 11.53 12.40
C VAL A 77 9.21 10.85 12.81
N ASN A 78 10.34 11.56 12.80
CA ASN A 78 11.62 10.99 13.22
C ASN A 78 11.63 10.57 14.68
N GLN A 79 11.05 11.39 15.58
CA GLN A 79 10.90 11.02 16.98
C GLN A 79 10.02 9.77 17.15
N PHE A 80 8.88 9.72 16.45
CA PHE A 80 8.02 8.56 16.46
C PHE A 80 8.74 7.29 15.99
N LEU A 81 9.47 7.36 14.87
CA LEU A 81 10.23 6.23 14.33
C LEU A 81 11.33 5.77 15.31
N LYS A 82 11.98 6.70 16.02
CA LYS A 82 12.96 6.38 17.07
C LYS A 82 12.32 5.60 18.23
N GLU A 83 11.15 6.02 18.70
CA GLU A 83 10.42 5.29 19.74
C GLU A 83 9.97 3.91 19.24
N VAL A 84 9.43 3.83 18.02
CA VAL A 84 8.99 2.56 17.41
C VAL A 84 10.14 1.56 17.26
N SER A 85 11.27 2.01 16.70
CA SER A 85 12.46 1.16 16.52
C SER A 85 13.10 0.70 17.83
N SER A 86 12.94 1.48 18.91
CA SER A 86 13.39 1.12 20.25
C SER A 86 12.43 0.15 20.97
N ASN A 87 11.25 -0.09 20.40
CA ASN A 87 10.19 -0.95 20.96
C ASN A 87 9.84 -2.12 20.02
N PRO A 88 10.73 -3.12 19.87
CA PRO A 88 10.56 -4.21 18.90
C PRO A 88 9.29 -5.03 19.13
N LYS A 89 8.81 -5.15 20.38
CA LYS A 89 7.54 -5.82 20.69
C LYS A 89 6.35 -5.12 20.02
N CYS A 90 6.26 -3.80 20.12
CA CYS A 90 5.19 -3.01 19.50
C CYS A 90 5.30 -3.04 17.98
N LEU A 91 6.51 -2.87 17.45
CA LEU A 91 6.77 -2.93 16.01
C LEU A 91 6.36 -4.29 15.43
N ASN A 92 6.80 -5.39 16.04
CA ASN A 92 6.48 -6.73 15.56
C ASN A 92 4.97 -7.01 15.62
N ALA A 93 4.29 -6.64 16.70
CA ALA A 93 2.84 -6.78 16.79
C ALA A 93 2.11 -6.00 15.68
N THR A 94 2.55 -4.77 15.37
CA THR A 94 2.01 -4.01 14.24
C THR A 94 2.30 -4.67 12.90
N LEU A 95 3.52 -5.19 12.70
CA LEU A 95 3.90 -5.90 11.47
C LEU A 95 3.09 -7.19 11.27
N ASP A 96 2.80 -7.93 12.34
CA ASP A 96 1.95 -9.12 12.28
C ASP A 96 0.53 -8.78 11.81
N VAL A 97 -0.06 -7.71 12.34
CA VAL A 97 -1.38 -7.24 11.87
C VAL A 97 -1.34 -6.81 10.40
N VAL A 98 -0.29 -6.09 9.98
CA VAL A 98 -0.12 -5.68 8.58
C VAL A 98 0.07 -6.89 7.67
N LYS A 99 0.81 -7.91 8.13
CA LYS A 99 0.97 -9.18 7.43
C LYS A 99 -0.37 -9.88 7.24
N ASP A 100 -1.19 -9.95 8.28
CA ASP A 100 -2.54 -10.55 8.20
C ASP A 100 -3.44 -9.79 7.21
N TYR A 101 -3.30 -8.46 7.11
CA TYR A 101 -4.03 -7.67 6.12
C TYR A 101 -3.60 -7.96 4.69
N ILE A 102 -2.31 -8.20 4.45
CA ILE A 102 -1.73 -8.29 3.11
C ILE A 102 -1.65 -9.74 2.61
N GLN A 103 -1.55 -10.74 3.50
CA GLN A 103 -1.46 -12.16 3.17
C GLN A 103 -2.50 -12.65 2.14
N PRO A 104 -3.81 -12.35 2.27
CA PRO A 104 -4.78 -12.81 1.28
C PRO A 104 -4.52 -12.25 -0.13
N TYR A 105 -4.00 -11.02 -0.22
CA TYR A 105 -3.67 -10.38 -1.50
C TYR A 105 -2.37 -10.90 -2.07
N VAL A 106 -1.37 -11.17 -1.24
CA VAL A 106 -0.12 -11.85 -1.66
C VAL A 106 -0.43 -13.23 -2.22
N LYS A 107 -1.32 -13.98 -1.56
CA LYS A 107 -1.76 -15.28 -2.07
C LYS A 107 -2.44 -15.13 -3.44
N GLN A 108 -3.40 -14.22 -3.58
CA GLN A 108 -4.06 -13.95 -4.87
C GLN A 108 -3.06 -13.54 -5.95
N PHE A 109 -2.09 -12.68 -5.62
CA PHE A 109 -1.05 -12.21 -6.53
C PHE A 109 -0.15 -13.38 -6.99
N SER A 110 0.20 -14.29 -6.07
CA SER A 110 0.96 -15.50 -6.37
C SER A 110 0.15 -16.49 -7.22
N ASP A 111 -1.10 -16.77 -6.85
CA ASP A 111 -1.99 -17.69 -7.55
C ASP A 111 -2.26 -17.21 -9.00
N ALA A 112 -2.33 -15.89 -9.20
CA ALA A 112 -2.42 -15.25 -10.51
C ALA A 112 -1.08 -15.20 -11.29
N LYS A 113 0.00 -15.76 -10.73
CA LYS A 113 1.35 -15.78 -11.30
C LYS A 113 1.86 -14.39 -11.69
N CYS A 114 1.57 -13.40 -10.84
CA CYS A 114 1.94 -12.01 -11.06
C CYS A 114 3.42 -11.72 -10.79
N LEU A 115 4.15 -12.66 -10.19
CA LEU A 115 5.61 -12.62 -10.09
C LEU A 115 6.22 -13.25 -11.35
N PRO A 116 7.04 -12.52 -12.13
CA PRO A 116 7.76 -13.13 -13.24
C PRO A 116 8.81 -14.10 -12.70
N GLY A 117 8.68 -15.39 -13.00
CA GLY A 117 9.77 -16.38 -12.81
C GLY A 117 9.71 -17.27 -11.57
N VAL A 118 8.54 -17.49 -10.96
CA VAL A 118 8.28 -18.63 -10.05
C VAL A 118 7.21 -19.56 -10.60
#